data_AF-A0A6J8BKG1-F1
#
_entry.id   AF-A0A6J8BKG1-F1
#
_cell.length_a   1.000
_cell.length_b   1.000
_cell.length_c   1.000
_cell.angle_alpha   90.00
_cell.angle_beta   90.00
_cell.angle_gamma   90.00
#
_symmetry.space_group_name_H-M   'P 1'
#
loop_
_entity.id
_entity.type
_entity.pdbx_description
1 polymer ?
#
loop_
_entity_poly.entity_id
_entity_poly.type
_entity_poly.pdbx_seq_one_letter_code
_entity_poly.pdbx_strand_id
1 'polypeptide(L)'
;MFVLSVKSKELDIGGLCDMFVLSVTSKELDIGGLCDMFVLSVTSKELDIGGLCDMFVMSVTSKELDMGGLCDMFVSVTSKELDIGGLCDMLDIGGLCDMFVLSVTSKELDIGGLCDMFVLSVTSKELDIGGLCDMFVLSVKSKELDIGDIGGLSDFVLSSKELDIGGLCDMFVLSVTSKELFGGLCDMFVLSVTSKELDIGGLCDMFVLSVTSKELDIGGLCDMFVLSVTSKELDIGGLCDMFVLSVTSKEVCVI
;
A
#
# COMPACT_ATOMS: atom_id res chain seq x y z
N MET A 1 -0.03 -16.95 29.83
CA MET A 1 0.93 -18.10 29.90
C MET A 1 2.28 -17.64 29.36
N PHE A 2 3.40 -18.00 29.99
CA PHE A 2 4.75 -17.68 29.47
C PHE A 2 5.39 -18.93 28.88
N VAL A 3 5.73 -18.89 27.59
CA VAL A 3 6.32 -20.02 26.86
C VAL A 3 7.62 -19.57 26.19
N LEU A 4 8.70 -20.31 26.43
CA LEU A 4 10.00 -19.99 25.82
C LEU A 4 10.02 -20.31 24.31
N SER A 5 9.45 -21.45 23.91
CA SER A 5 9.39 -21.84 22.51
C SER A 5 8.30 -22.88 22.29
N VAL A 6 7.54 -22.75 21.20
CA VAL A 6 6.60 -23.76 20.72
C VAL A 6 7.09 -24.28 19.38
N LYS A 7 7.18 -25.60 19.25
CA LYS A 7 7.47 -26.28 17.98
C LYS A 7 6.41 -27.32 17.72
N SER A 8 5.68 -27.17 16.63
CA SER A 8 4.64 -28.12 16.23
C SER A 8 4.61 -28.29 14.71
N LYS A 9 3.75 -29.19 14.23
CA LYS A 9 3.39 -29.24 12.81
C LYS A 9 2.26 -28.25 12.54
N GLU A 10 1.20 -28.35 13.32
CA GLU A 10 0.02 -27.48 13.35
C GLU A 10 -0.08 -26.89 14.76
N LEU A 11 -0.43 -25.61 14.87
CA LEU A 11 -0.65 -24.94 16.14
C LEU A 11 -1.80 -23.96 16.01
N ASP A 12 -2.86 -24.21 16.77
CA ASP A 12 -3.98 -23.29 16.85
C ASP A 12 -3.91 -22.57 18.19
N ILE A 13 -3.77 -21.25 18.14
CA ILE A 13 -3.81 -20.38 19.31
C ILE A 13 -5.11 -19.60 19.24
N GLY A 14 -6.07 -19.95 20.08
CA GLY A 14 -7.25 -19.12 20.24
C GLY A 14 -8.06 -19.32 21.50
N GLY A 15 -9.18 -18.61 21.59
CA GLY A 15 -10.04 -18.54 22.77
C GLY A 15 -9.90 -17.21 23.51
N LEU A 16 -10.00 -17.25 24.85
CA LEU A 16 -9.72 -16.11 25.74
C LEU A 16 -8.35 -16.33 26.36
N CYS A 17 -7.30 -15.80 25.74
CA CYS A 17 -5.94 -16.19 26.05
C CYS A 17 -4.96 -15.00 26.07
N ASP A 18 -4.25 -14.85 27.20
CA ASP A 18 -3.09 -13.96 27.28
C ASP A 18 -1.82 -14.79 27.20
N MET A 19 -0.99 -14.58 26.17
CA MET A 19 0.23 -15.36 25.96
C MET A 19 1.46 -14.49 25.73
N PHE A 20 2.55 -14.87 26.38
CA PHE A 20 3.88 -14.37 26.06
C PHE A 20 4.71 -15.52 25.51
N VAL A 21 5.12 -15.43 24.25
CA VAL A 21 5.93 -16.45 23.58
C VAL A 21 7.21 -15.85 23.01
N LEU A 22 8.35 -16.44 23.36
CA LEU A 22 9.61 -15.99 22.79
C LEU A 22 9.78 -16.44 21.33
N SER A 23 9.34 -17.65 20.98
CA SER A 23 9.41 -18.15 19.60
C SER A 23 8.34 -19.17 19.30
N VAL A 24 7.71 -19.06 18.13
CA VAL A 24 6.81 -20.07 17.57
C VAL A 24 7.38 -20.57 16.25
N THR A 25 7.44 -21.89 16.09
CA THR A 25 7.77 -22.52 14.81
C THR A 25 6.77 -23.62 14.49
N SER A 26 6.06 -23.47 13.38
CA SER A 26 5.11 -24.46 12.89
C SER A 26 5.20 -24.61 11.37
N LYS A 27 4.41 -25.52 10.79
CA LYS A 27 4.11 -25.44 9.35
C LYS A 27 2.89 -24.56 9.13
N GLU A 28 1.83 -24.85 9.89
CA GLU A 28 0.55 -24.15 9.89
C GLU A 28 0.36 -23.54 11.29
N LEU A 29 0.02 -22.26 11.36
CA LEU A 29 -0.23 -21.54 12.60
C LEU A 29 -1.46 -20.65 12.43
N ASP A 30 -2.49 -20.97 13.19
CA ASP A 30 -3.73 -20.18 13.20
C ASP A 30 -3.80 -19.45 14.53
N ILE A 31 -3.90 -18.13 14.46
CA ILE A 31 -4.05 -17.26 15.63
C ILE A 31 -5.40 -16.57 15.52
N GLY A 32 -6.27 -16.76 16.51
CA GLY A 32 -7.47 -15.94 16.59
C GLY A 32 -8.26 -16.03 17.90
N GLY A 33 -9.46 -15.48 17.93
CA GLY A 33 -10.27 -15.39 19.14
C GLY A 33 -10.19 -14.02 19.82
N LEU A 34 -10.28 -13.99 21.15
CA LEU A 34 -10.14 -12.80 22.01
C LEU A 34 -8.81 -12.93 22.76
N CYS A 35 -7.70 -12.65 22.08
CA CYS A 35 -6.37 -13.00 22.55
C CYS A 35 -5.41 -11.82 22.59
N ASP A 36 -4.72 -11.66 23.73
CA ASP A 36 -3.60 -10.73 23.87
C ASP A 36 -2.29 -11.51 23.75
N MET A 37 -1.51 -11.23 22.71
CA MET A 37 -0.25 -11.94 22.47
C MET A 37 0.95 -11.02 22.32
N PHE A 38 2.00 -11.38 23.06
CA PHE A 38 3.33 -10.85 22.84
C PHE A 38 4.22 -11.97 22.31
N VAL A 39 4.61 -11.88 21.04
CA VAL A 39 5.48 -12.87 20.39
C VAL A 39 6.75 -12.22 19.87
N LEU A 40 7.92 -12.71 20.28
CA LEU A 40 9.17 -12.12 19.80
C LEU A 40 9.49 -12.57 18.36
N SER A 41 9.13 -13.80 17.99
CA SER A 41 9.39 -14.33 16.64
C SER A 41 8.40 -15.43 16.26
N VAL A 42 7.86 -15.33 15.05
CA VAL A 42 7.02 -16.35 14.43
C VAL A 42 7.67 -16.83 13.15
N THR A 43 7.76 -18.15 12.99
CA THR A 43 8.19 -18.77 11.74
C THR A 43 7.23 -19.88 11.35
N SER A 44 6.54 -19.72 10.22
CA SER A 44 5.63 -20.73 9.69
C SER A 44 5.82 -20.88 8.18
N LYS A 45 5.07 -21.81 7.56
CA LYS A 45 4.85 -21.75 6.12
C LYS A 45 3.59 -20.93 5.83
N GLU A 46 2.52 -21.27 6.53
CA GLU A 46 1.21 -20.62 6.47
C GLU A 46 0.94 -20.05 7.87
N LEU A 47 0.50 -18.79 7.92
CA LEU A 47 0.15 -18.08 9.15
C LEU A 47 -1.12 -17.29 8.90
N ASP A 48 -2.17 -17.67 9.61
CA ASP A 48 -3.44 -16.98 9.55
C ASP A 48 -3.67 -16.27 10.87
N ILE A 49 -3.92 -14.97 10.79
CA ILE A 49 -4.17 -14.10 11.94
C ILE A 49 -5.55 -13.49 11.79
N GLY A 50 -6.43 -13.76 12.76
CA GLY A 50 -7.82 -13.32 12.74
C GLY A 50 -8.39 -13.01 14.12
N GLY A 51 -9.65 -12.56 14.16
CA GLY A 51 -10.39 -12.38 15.42
C GLY A 51 -10.26 -10.98 16.03
N LEU A 52 -10.45 -10.89 17.35
CA LEU A 52 -10.32 -9.68 18.18
C LEU A 52 -9.02 -9.82 18.99
N CYS A 53 -7.88 -9.60 18.35
CA CYS A 53 -6.58 -9.92 18.94
C CYS A 53 -5.63 -8.71 19.00
N ASP A 54 -5.12 -8.41 20.19
CA ASP A 54 -4.05 -7.42 20.36
C ASP A 54 -2.70 -8.14 20.28
N MET A 55 -1.94 -7.88 19.22
CA MET A 55 -0.71 -8.62 18.93
C MET A 55 0.51 -7.73 18.78
N PHE A 56 1.44 -7.91 19.70
CA PHE A 56 2.78 -7.37 19.56
C PHE A 56 3.73 -8.46 19.05
N VAL A 57 4.08 -8.43 17.75
CA VAL A 57 4.99 -9.41 17.16
C VAL A 57 6.26 -8.77 16.61
N MET A 58 7.42 -8.96 17.24
CA MET A 58 8.62 -8.26 16.78
C MET A 58 9.05 -8.68 15.36
N SER A 59 8.85 -9.95 14.98
CA SER A 59 9.17 -10.43 13.64
C SER A 59 8.31 -11.63 13.22
N VAL A 60 7.82 -11.57 11.98
CA VAL A 60 7.09 -12.67 11.33
C VAL A 60 7.83 -13.09 10.07
N THR A 61 8.03 -14.40 9.91
CA THR A 61 8.54 -15.00 8.69
C THR A 61 7.65 -16.14 8.25
N SER A 62 6.97 -15.98 7.13
CA SER A 62 6.12 -17.02 6.54
C SER A 62 6.38 -17.16 5.03
N LYS A 63 5.72 -18.12 4.37
CA LYS A 63 5.58 -18.06 2.91
C LYS A 63 4.30 -17.30 2.58
N GLU A 64 3.22 -17.70 3.21
CA GLU A 64 1.88 -17.13 3.09
C GLU A 64 1.52 -16.59 4.48
N LEU A 65 1.06 -15.34 4.52
CA LEU A 65 0.57 -14.68 5.72
C LEU A 65 -0.73 -13.97 5.35
N ASP A 66 -1.78 -14.34 6.04
CA ASP A 66 -3.10 -13.75 5.88
C ASP A 66 -3.49 -13.07 7.20
N MET A 67 -3.87 -11.80 7.13
CA MET A 67 -4.20 -10.99 8.29
C MET A 67 -5.55 -10.29 8.12
N GLY A 68 -6.49 -10.64 8.99
CA GLY A 68 -7.82 -10.03 9.04
C GLY A 68 -8.37 -9.90 10.47
N GLY A 69 -9.60 -9.40 10.59
CA GLY A 69 -10.28 -9.21 11.88
C GLY A 69 -10.13 -7.81 12.46
N LEU A 70 -10.31 -7.69 13.77
CA LEU A 70 -10.13 -6.48 14.57
C LEU A 70 -8.85 -6.66 15.38
N CYS A 71 -7.71 -6.42 14.75
CA CYS A 71 -6.40 -6.71 15.32
C CYS A 71 -5.51 -5.47 15.36
N ASP A 72 -4.97 -5.16 16.54
CA ASP A 72 -3.93 -4.15 16.70
C ASP A 72 -2.56 -4.83 16.61
N MET A 73 -1.72 -4.39 15.68
CA MET A 73 -0.49 -5.10 15.36
C MET A 73 0.75 -4.19 15.25
N PHE A 74 1.85 -4.59 15.91
CA PHE A 74 3.17 -3.96 15.75
C PHE A 74 4.21 -4.98 15.25
N VAL A 75 4.62 -4.91 13.96
CA VAL A 75 5.40 -6.00 13.33
C VAL A 75 6.45 -5.57 12.30
N SER A 76 7.49 -6.41 12.15
CA SER A 76 8.33 -6.51 10.94
C SER A 76 8.01 -7.81 10.22
N VAL A 77 7.51 -7.71 8.99
CA VAL A 77 6.97 -8.85 8.22
C VAL A 77 7.88 -9.19 7.05
N THR A 78 8.18 -10.48 6.91
CA THR A 78 8.79 -11.03 5.69
C THR A 78 8.01 -12.25 5.24
N SER A 79 7.39 -12.17 4.06
CA SER A 79 6.65 -13.27 3.46
C SER A 79 7.00 -13.41 1.97
N LYS A 80 6.42 -14.39 1.29
CA LYS A 80 6.38 -14.37 -0.17
C LYS A 80 5.09 -13.71 -0.65
N GLU A 81 3.98 -14.12 -0.04
CA GLU A 81 2.63 -13.62 -0.29
C GLU A 81 2.13 -13.08 1.06
N LEU A 82 1.55 -11.89 1.02
CA LEU A 82 0.97 -11.23 2.19
C LEU A 82 -0.34 -10.59 1.76
N ASP A 83 -1.43 -11.03 2.39
CA ASP A 83 -2.74 -10.42 2.28
C ASP A 83 -3.05 -9.71 3.59
N ILE A 84 -3.36 -8.42 3.49
CA ILE A 84 -3.79 -7.58 4.59
C ILE A 84 -5.18 -7.05 4.24
N GLY A 85 -6.18 -7.42 5.05
CA GLY A 85 -7.49 -6.79 4.99
C GLY A 85 -8.51 -7.48 4.08
N GLY A 86 -8.49 -8.80 4.06
CA GLY A 86 -9.52 -9.60 3.38
C GLY A 86 -10.95 -9.37 3.91
N LEU A 87 -11.91 -9.38 2.97
CA LEU A 87 -13.32 -9.63 3.24
C LEU A 87 -13.48 -11.14 3.53
N CYS A 88 -13.38 -11.58 4.78
CA CYS A 88 -13.65 -12.98 5.11
C CYS A 88 -15.07 -13.38 4.65
N ASP A 89 -15.16 -14.35 3.75
CA ASP A 89 -16.35 -14.83 3.03
C ASP A 89 -17.50 -15.40 3.92
N MET A 90 -17.53 -15.14 5.22
CA MET A 90 -18.61 -15.62 6.09
C MET A 90 -18.77 -14.79 7.36
N LEU A 91 -19.02 -13.48 7.25
CA LEU A 91 -19.82 -12.60 8.14
C LEU A 91 -19.41 -11.15 7.90
N ASP A 92 -20.38 -10.31 7.52
CA ASP A 92 -20.25 -8.85 7.47
C ASP A 92 -19.55 -8.29 8.72
N ILE A 93 -18.33 -7.78 8.52
CA ILE A 93 -17.78 -6.46 8.91
C ILE A 93 -16.33 -6.48 8.36
N GLY A 94 -16.03 -5.66 7.35
CA GLY A 94 -14.64 -5.46 6.91
C GLY A 94 -13.77 -5.10 8.12
N GLY A 95 -12.68 -5.84 8.32
CA GLY A 95 -11.86 -5.70 9.52
C GLY A 95 -11.32 -4.29 9.66
N LEU A 96 -11.57 -3.66 10.81
CA LEU A 96 -10.88 -2.46 11.25
C LEU A 96 -9.56 -2.91 11.86
N CYS A 97 -8.49 -2.82 11.10
CA CYS A 97 -7.14 -3.12 11.56
C CYS A 97 -6.35 -1.82 11.71
N ASP A 98 -5.91 -1.52 12.93
CA ASP A 98 -4.94 -0.46 13.18
C ASP A 98 -3.55 -1.11 13.25
N MET A 99 -2.74 -0.92 12.21
CA MET A 99 -1.41 -1.53 12.15
C MET A 99 -0.29 -0.51 12.12
N PHE A 100 0.70 -0.76 12.96
CA PHE A 100 1.99 -0.09 12.90
C PHE A 100 3.06 -1.08 12.41
N VAL A 101 3.53 -0.89 11.18
CA VAL A 101 4.47 -1.82 10.56
C VAL A 101 5.81 -1.15 10.31
N LEU A 102 6.87 -1.75 10.87
CA LEU A 102 8.24 -1.26 10.69
C LEU A 102 8.74 -1.48 9.26
N SER A 103 8.45 -2.65 8.70
CA SER A 103 8.88 -3.00 7.36
C SER A 103 8.07 -4.18 6.84
N VAL A 104 7.65 -4.11 5.59
CA VAL A 104 7.09 -5.24 4.85
C VAL A 104 8.03 -5.61 3.72
N THR A 105 8.35 -6.89 3.60
CA THR A 105 9.03 -7.43 2.44
C THR A 105 8.31 -8.67 1.93
N SER A 106 7.76 -8.58 0.73
CA SER A 106 7.08 -9.68 0.06
C SER A 106 7.44 -9.77 -1.43
N LYS A 107 6.92 -10.76 -2.13
CA LYS A 107 6.88 -10.71 -3.60
C LYS A 107 5.58 -10.07 -4.04
N GLU A 108 4.47 -10.55 -3.50
CA GLU A 108 3.11 -10.09 -3.76
C GLU A 108 2.56 -9.58 -2.42
N LEU A 109 1.96 -8.40 -2.43
CA LEU A 109 1.37 -7.75 -1.26
C LEU A 109 0.06 -7.11 -1.67
N ASP A 110 -1.02 -7.61 -1.09
CA ASP A 110 -2.34 -7.07 -1.29
C ASP A 110 -2.79 -6.41 0.01
N ILE A 111 -3.20 -5.16 -0.08
CA ILE A 111 -3.70 -4.35 1.02
C ILE A 111 -5.12 -3.90 0.66
N GLY A 112 -6.10 -4.34 1.43
CA GLY A 112 -7.51 -4.04 1.23
C GLY A 112 -8.27 -3.83 2.54
N GLY A 113 -9.61 -3.75 2.44
CA GLY A 113 -10.49 -3.72 3.61
C GLY A 113 -10.83 -2.33 4.12
N LEU A 114 -11.02 -2.21 5.45
CA LEU A 114 -11.34 -0.96 6.17
C LEU A 114 -10.21 -0.67 7.17
N CYS A 115 -8.99 -0.42 6.69
CA CYS A 115 -7.80 -0.44 7.55
C CYS A 115 -7.11 0.92 7.65
N ASP A 116 -6.62 1.24 8.86
CA ASP A 116 -5.74 2.38 9.10
C ASP A 116 -4.31 1.86 9.33
N MET A 117 -3.37 2.22 8.45
CA MET A 117 -2.00 1.73 8.53
C MET A 117 -0.95 2.83 8.59
N PHE A 118 0.01 2.65 9.50
CA PHE A 118 1.26 3.39 9.53
C PHE A 118 2.41 2.45 9.20
N VAL A 119 3.05 2.67 8.05
CA VAL A 119 4.14 1.81 7.57
C VAL A 119 5.42 2.62 7.32
N LEU A 120 6.53 2.20 7.92
CA LEU A 120 7.81 2.89 7.66
C LEU A 120 8.41 2.52 6.29
N SER A 121 8.25 1.29 5.83
CA SER A 121 8.77 0.89 4.52
C SER A 121 8.07 -0.34 3.96
N VAL A 122 7.73 -0.30 2.68
CA VAL A 122 7.20 -1.43 1.92
C VAL A 122 8.15 -1.76 0.78
N THR A 123 8.49 -3.04 0.63
CA THR A 123 9.25 -3.54 -0.52
C THR A 123 8.61 -4.80 -1.07
N SER A 124 8.06 -4.72 -2.28
CA SER A 124 7.44 -5.86 -2.96
C SER A 124 7.92 -5.96 -4.41
N LYS A 125 7.48 -6.98 -5.14
CA LYS A 125 7.51 -6.94 -6.61
C LYS A 125 6.21 -6.37 -7.13
N GLU A 126 5.10 -6.91 -6.65
CA GLU A 126 3.73 -6.52 -6.96
C GLU A 126 3.10 -6.04 -5.65
N LEU A 127 2.44 -4.89 -5.68
CA LEU A 127 1.77 -4.28 -4.55
C LEU A 127 0.46 -3.70 -5.05
N ASP A 128 -0.64 -4.26 -4.54
CA ASP A 128 -1.98 -3.78 -4.85
C ASP A 128 -2.57 -3.18 -3.56
N ILE A 129 -2.95 -1.91 -3.65
CA ILE A 129 -3.55 -1.15 -2.55
C ILE A 129 -4.97 -0.76 -2.97
N GLY A 130 -5.95 -1.26 -2.24
CA GLY A 130 -7.35 -0.93 -2.44
C GLY A 130 -8.18 -0.94 -1.16
N GLY A 131 -9.50 -1.03 -1.31
CA GLY A 131 -10.46 -0.90 -0.22
C GLY A 131 -10.69 0.52 0.29
N LEU A 132 -11.30 0.60 1.47
CA LEU A 132 -11.58 1.82 2.24
C LEU A 132 -10.48 2.04 3.29
N CYS A 133 -9.24 2.20 2.84
CA CYS A 133 -8.07 2.25 3.72
C CYS A 133 -7.41 3.64 3.76
N ASP A 134 -7.02 4.09 4.95
CA ASP A 134 -6.16 5.24 5.15
C ASP A 134 -4.73 4.77 5.48
N MET A 135 -3.80 5.07 4.59
CA MET A 135 -2.41 4.66 4.72
C MET A 135 -1.45 5.83 4.83
N PHE A 136 -0.56 5.75 5.80
CA PHE A 136 0.61 6.60 5.90
C PHE A 136 1.88 5.77 5.70
N VAL A 137 2.54 5.91 4.55
CA VAL A 137 3.78 5.18 4.24
C VAL A 137 4.97 6.11 4.01
N LEU A 138 6.06 5.90 4.73
CA LEU A 138 7.27 6.72 4.52
C LEU A 138 7.98 6.40 3.19
N SER A 139 7.96 5.15 2.75
CA SER A 139 8.55 4.76 1.47
C SER A 139 7.99 3.44 0.94
N VAL A 140 7.56 3.47 -0.32
CA VAL A 140 7.14 2.28 -1.07
C VAL A 140 8.13 2.02 -2.21
N LYS A 141 8.55 0.75 -2.32
CA LYS A 141 9.36 0.26 -3.43
C LYS A 141 8.76 -1.01 -4.01
N SER A 142 8.23 -0.93 -5.22
CA SER A 142 7.74 -2.10 -5.94
C SER A 142 8.32 -2.16 -7.35
N LYS A 143 8.01 -3.22 -8.10
CA LYS A 143 8.15 -3.16 -9.56
C LYS A 143 6.85 -2.68 -10.18
N GLU A 144 5.75 -3.27 -9.76
CA GLU A 144 4.38 -2.96 -10.14
C GLU A 144 3.66 -2.49 -8.87
N LEU A 145 3.02 -1.33 -8.94
CA LEU A 145 2.23 -0.74 -7.87
C LEU A 145 0.89 -0.34 -8.46
N ASP A 146 -0.19 -0.96 -7.99
CA ASP A 146 -1.55 -0.55 -8.29
C ASP A 146 -2.16 0.08 -7.03
N ILE A 147 -2.69 1.28 -7.17
CA ILE A 147 -3.43 1.98 -6.13
C ILE A 147 -4.81 2.25 -6.70
N GLY A 148 -5.81 1.49 -6.24
CA GLY A 148 -7.17 1.59 -6.74
C GLY A 148 -8.18 1.29 -5.64
N ASP A 149 -8.90 2.31 -5.16
CA ASP A 149 -10.25 2.26 -4.56
C ASP A 149 -10.58 3.59 -3.86
N ILE A 150 -11.35 3.61 -2.76
CA ILE A 150 -11.84 4.80 -2.06
C ILE A 150 -11.00 4.96 -0.79
N GLY A 151 -9.93 5.75 -0.78
CA GLY A 151 -9.09 5.85 0.42
C GLY A 151 -8.02 6.94 0.35
N GLY A 152 -7.44 7.27 1.50
CA GLY A 152 -6.36 8.24 1.61
C GLY A 152 -4.98 7.60 1.60
N LEU A 153 -4.12 7.93 0.63
CA LEU A 153 -2.71 7.54 0.65
C LEU A 153 -1.81 8.75 0.93
N SER A 154 -1.14 8.74 2.08
CA SER A 154 -0.18 9.77 2.48
C SER A 154 1.24 9.21 2.47
N ASP A 155 1.91 9.35 1.33
CA ASP A 155 3.21 8.74 1.11
C ASP A 155 4.35 9.75 0.97
N PHE A 156 5.49 9.48 1.61
CA PHE A 156 6.65 10.35 1.42
C PHE A 156 7.33 10.07 0.07
N VAL A 157 7.54 8.80 -0.28
CA VAL A 157 8.28 8.42 -1.50
C VAL A 157 7.70 7.16 -2.14
N LEU A 158 7.17 7.30 -3.36
CA LEU A 158 6.76 6.20 -4.21
C LEU A 158 7.83 5.91 -5.27
N SER A 159 8.26 4.66 -5.36
CA SER A 159 9.23 4.21 -6.36
C SER A 159 8.82 2.88 -6.95
N SER A 160 8.39 2.87 -8.20
CA SER A 160 8.07 1.64 -8.94
C SER A 160 8.70 1.63 -10.33
N LYS A 161 8.52 0.55 -11.10
CA LYS A 161 8.70 0.61 -12.55
C LYS A 161 7.41 1.05 -13.22
N GLU A 162 6.31 0.43 -12.84
CA GLU A 162 4.96 0.68 -13.32
C GLU A 162 4.13 1.08 -12.10
N LEU A 163 3.46 2.22 -12.21
CA LEU A 163 2.55 2.75 -11.19
C LEU A 163 1.22 3.06 -11.86
N ASP A 164 0.18 2.36 -11.46
CA ASP A 164 -1.20 2.67 -11.81
C ASP A 164 -1.90 3.29 -10.60
N ILE A 165 -2.58 4.41 -10.82
CA ILE A 165 -3.33 5.15 -9.81
C ILE A 165 -4.74 5.32 -10.36
N GLY A 166 -5.72 4.70 -9.71
CA GLY A 166 -7.12 4.85 -10.02
C GLY A 166 -8.00 4.78 -8.76
N GLY A 167 -9.30 4.57 -8.96
CA GLY A 167 -10.28 4.62 -7.87
C GLY A 167 -10.71 6.05 -7.53
N LEU A 168 -11.32 6.26 -6.36
CA LEU A 168 -11.64 7.57 -5.79
C LEU A 168 -10.68 7.84 -4.63
N CYS A 169 -9.39 7.93 -4.94
CA CYS A 169 -8.33 8.08 -3.94
C CYS A 169 -7.94 9.55 -3.73
N ASP A 170 -7.74 9.92 -2.47
CA ASP A 170 -7.11 11.19 -2.08
C ASP A 170 -5.65 10.92 -1.74
N MET A 171 -4.70 11.50 -2.50
CA MET A 171 -3.28 11.24 -2.28
C MET A 171 -2.46 12.48 -1.99
N PHE A 172 -1.60 12.37 -0.99
CA PHE A 172 -0.55 13.33 -0.70
C PHE A 172 0.81 12.65 -0.82
N VAL A 173 1.60 13.00 -1.84
CA VAL A 173 2.90 12.38 -2.10
C VAL A 173 4.02 13.40 -2.23
N LEU A 174 5.16 13.23 -1.56
CA LEU A 174 6.29 14.16 -1.78
C LEU A 174 7.00 13.90 -3.11
N SER A 175 7.27 12.63 -3.41
CA SER A 175 7.95 12.28 -4.67
C SER A 175 7.47 10.96 -5.23
N VAL A 176 7.14 10.97 -6.51
CA VAL A 176 6.84 9.78 -7.31
C VAL A 176 7.98 9.58 -8.32
N THR A 177 8.55 8.38 -8.35
CA THR A 177 9.51 7.97 -9.36
C THR A 177 9.07 6.66 -9.99
N SER A 178 8.72 6.68 -11.27
CA SER A 178 8.37 5.48 -12.02
C SER A 178 9.05 5.45 -13.40
N LYS A 179 8.91 4.36 -14.14
CA LYS A 179 9.13 4.43 -15.60
C LYS A 179 7.85 4.86 -16.28
N GLU A 180 6.75 4.25 -15.89
CA GLU A 180 5.41 4.48 -16.41
C GLU A 180 4.50 4.86 -15.24
N LEU A 181 3.73 5.92 -15.42
CA LEU A 181 2.73 6.38 -14.45
C LEU A 181 1.41 6.58 -15.18
N PHE A 182 0.38 5.84 -14.80
CA PHE A 182 -0.97 6.00 -15.30
C PHE A 182 -1.83 6.55 -14.15
N GLY A 183 -2.46 7.70 -14.39
CA GLY A 183 -3.37 8.33 -13.44
C GLY A 183 -4.80 8.33 -13.99
N GLY A 184 -5.75 7.93 -13.15
CA GLY A 184 -7.20 8.03 -13.35
C GLY A 184 -7.89 8.62 -12.10
N LEU A 185 -9.22 8.76 -12.17
CA LEU A 185 -10.25 9.17 -11.18
C LEU A 185 -9.86 9.72 -9.76
N CYS A 186 -8.74 10.41 -9.57
CA CYS A 186 -8.18 10.68 -8.23
C CYS A 186 -7.84 12.16 -7.98
N ASP A 187 -7.88 12.55 -6.71
CA ASP A 187 -7.42 13.86 -6.24
C ASP A 187 -5.98 13.72 -5.70
N MET A 188 -5.01 14.38 -6.34
CA MET A 188 -3.59 14.22 -6.01
C MET A 188 -2.90 15.55 -5.69
N PHE A 189 -2.18 15.57 -4.58
CA PHE A 189 -1.18 16.59 -4.26
C PHE A 189 0.22 15.97 -4.31
N VAL A 190 1.04 16.34 -5.30
CA VAL A 190 2.39 15.79 -5.47
C VAL A 190 3.45 16.89 -5.55
N LEU A 191 4.52 16.83 -4.76
CA LEU A 191 5.60 17.83 -4.90
C LEU A 191 6.46 17.56 -6.14
N SER A 192 6.77 16.31 -6.45
CA SER A 192 7.60 15.98 -7.61
C SER A 192 7.22 14.66 -8.25
N VAL A 193 7.03 14.67 -9.56
CA VAL A 193 6.83 13.46 -10.37
C VAL A 193 8.01 13.34 -11.34
N THR A 194 8.64 12.18 -11.34
CA THR A 194 9.68 11.82 -12.31
C THR A 194 9.33 10.50 -12.97
N SER A 195 9.08 10.50 -14.28
CA SER A 195 8.82 9.29 -15.05
C SER A 195 9.57 9.26 -16.38
N LYS A 196 9.48 8.16 -17.13
CA LYS A 196 9.79 8.20 -18.56
C LYS A 196 8.54 8.57 -19.35
N GLU A 197 7.45 7.87 -19.07
CA GLU A 197 6.13 8.04 -19.67
C GLU A 197 5.17 8.36 -18.52
N LEU A 198 4.36 9.40 -18.71
CA LEU A 198 3.37 9.86 -17.72
C LEU A 198 2.08 10.16 -18.46
N ASP A 199 1.07 9.34 -18.18
CA ASP A 199 -0.25 9.45 -18.76
C ASP A 199 -1.24 9.81 -17.65
N ILE A 200 -1.74 11.04 -17.71
CA ILE A 200 -2.73 11.55 -16.76
C ILE A 200 -4.06 11.60 -17.50
N GLY A 201 -5.02 10.77 -17.09
CA GLY A 201 -6.36 10.67 -17.67
C GLY A 201 -7.46 10.67 -16.60
N GLY A 202 -8.71 10.48 -17.00
CA GLY A 202 -9.83 10.28 -16.06
C GLY A 202 -10.55 11.56 -15.62
N LEU A 203 -11.12 11.54 -14.41
CA LEU A 203 -11.70 12.68 -13.68
C LEU A 203 -10.78 12.98 -12.50
N CYS A 204 -9.79 13.86 -12.69
CA CYS A 204 -8.72 14.02 -11.70
C CYS A 204 -8.50 15.50 -11.37
N ASP A 205 -8.41 15.82 -10.08
CA ASP A 205 -7.94 17.12 -9.62
C ASP A 205 -6.50 16.99 -9.12
N MET A 206 -5.55 17.59 -9.84
CA MET A 206 -4.13 17.47 -9.51
C MET A 206 -3.47 18.80 -9.19
N PHE A 207 -2.73 18.82 -8.09
CA PHE A 207 -1.77 19.87 -7.77
C PHE A 207 -0.36 19.30 -7.76
N VAL A 208 0.48 19.71 -8.70
CA VAL A 208 1.86 19.22 -8.82
C VAL A 208 2.88 20.37 -8.84
N LEU A 209 3.90 20.37 -7.98
CA LEU A 209 4.91 21.44 -8.04
C LEU A 209 5.86 21.23 -9.23
N SER A 210 6.27 20.00 -9.51
CA SER A 210 7.20 19.71 -10.61
C SER A 210 6.94 18.37 -11.27
N VAL A 211 6.84 18.37 -12.59
CA VAL A 211 6.75 17.17 -13.42
C VAL A 211 7.97 17.10 -14.32
N THR A 212 8.65 15.96 -14.30
CA THR A 212 9.74 15.65 -15.23
C THR A 212 9.48 14.31 -15.89
N SER A 213 9.24 14.30 -17.20
CA SER A 213 9.08 13.07 -17.97
C SER A 213 9.86 13.13 -19.29
N LYS A 214 9.88 12.04 -20.06
CA LYS A 214 10.24 12.13 -21.48
C LYS A 214 9.00 12.42 -22.30
N GLU A 215 7.96 11.64 -22.07
CA GLU A 215 6.65 11.73 -22.72
C GLU A 215 5.63 12.03 -21.62
N LEU A 216 4.75 13.00 -21.87
CA LEU A 216 3.72 13.46 -20.94
C LEU A 216 2.42 13.63 -21.71
N ASP A 217 1.48 12.74 -21.46
CA ASP A 217 0.17 12.79 -22.08
C ASP A 217 -0.86 13.15 -21.01
N ILE A 218 -1.62 14.20 -21.28
CA ILE A 218 -2.64 14.72 -20.37
C ILE A 218 -3.96 14.73 -21.12
N GLY A 219 -4.94 13.98 -20.60
CA GLY A 219 -6.26 13.82 -21.19
C GLY A 219 -7.36 13.69 -20.15
N GLY A 220 -8.60 13.53 -20.60
CA GLY A 220 -9.76 13.31 -19.72
C GLY A 220 -10.53 14.58 -19.36
N LEU A 221 -11.11 14.59 -18.16
CA LEU A 221 -11.85 15.66 -17.52
C LEU A 221 -11.07 16.06 -16.26
N CYS A 222 -9.91 16.69 -16.44
CA CYS A 222 -8.94 16.91 -15.37
C CYS A 222 -8.73 18.39 -15.08
N ASP A 223 -8.75 18.78 -13.81
CA ASP A 223 -8.35 20.11 -13.35
C ASP A 223 -6.93 20.04 -12.79
N MET A 224 -5.98 20.72 -13.44
CA MET A 224 -4.57 20.62 -13.09
C MET A 224 -3.92 21.95 -12.80
N PHE A 225 -3.22 22.01 -11.67
CA PHE A 225 -2.33 23.11 -11.32
C PHE A 225 -0.89 22.60 -11.23
N VAL A 226 -0.02 23.06 -12.14
CA VAL A 226 1.38 22.64 -12.20
C VAL A 226 2.33 23.83 -12.16
N LEU A 227 3.31 23.89 -11.25
CA LEU A 227 4.27 25.01 -11.28
C LEU A 227 5.32 24.85 -12.40
N SER A 228 5.79 23.63 -12.64
CA SER A 228 6.81 23.39 -13.65
C SER A 228 6.65 22.03 -14.33
N VAL A 229 6.66 22.05 -15.66
CA VAL A 229 6.67 20.85 -16.50
C VAL A 229 7.95 20.85 -17.31
N THR A 230 8.68 19.74 -17.25
CA THR A 230 9.84 19.46 -18.13
C THR A 230 9.61 18.12 -18.82
N SER A 231 9.42 18.14 -20.14
CA SER A 231 9.30 16.93 -20.94
C SER A 231 10.07 17.04 -22.25
N LYS A 232 10.18 15.95 -23.02
CA LYS A 232 10.60 16.05 -24.43
C LYS A 232 9.38 16.25 -25.31
N GLU A 233 8.34 15.48 -25.04
CA GLU A 233 7.06 15.47 -25.73
C GLU A 233 5.97 15.75 -24.68
N LEU A 234 5.01 16.59 -25.03
CA LEU A 234 3.90 17.00 -24.19
C LEU A 234 2.64 17.04 -25.04
N ASP A 235 1.73 16.11 -24.81
CA ASP A 235 0.44 16.06 -25.49
C ASP A 235 -0.68 16.38 -24.50
N ILE A 236 -1.49 17.39 -24.83
CA ILE A 236 -2.63 17.81 -24.01
C ILE A 236 -3.90 17.67 -24.84
N GLY A 237 -4.87 16.92 -24.34
CA GLY A 237 -6.17 16.76 -24.97
C GLY A 237 -7.31 16.63 -23.96
N GLY A 238 -8.52 16.40 -24.46
CA GLY A 238 -9.70 16.24 -23.63
C GLY A 238 -10.29 17.56 -23.11
N LEU A 239 -11.10 17.48 -22.07
CA LEU A 239 -11.73 18.60 -21.38
C LEU A 239 -10.92 18.92 -20.11
N CYS A 240 -9.63 19.23 -20.29
CA CYS A 240 -8.72 19.53 -19.18
C CYS A 240 -8.58 21.05 -18.96
N ASP A 241 -8.81 21.51 -17.74
CA ASP A 241 -8.51 22.89 -17.32
C ASP A 241 -7.13 22.90 -16.64
N MET A 242 -6.13 23.37 -17.38
CA MET A 242 -4.73 23.35 -16.93
C MET A 242 -4.18 24.74 -16.67
N PHE A 243 -3.65 24.95 -15.46
CA PHE A 243 -2.81 26.09 -15.11
C PHE A 243 -1.36 25.64 -14.96
N VAL A 244 -0.47 26.13 -15.83
CA VAL A 244 0.98 25.90 -15.73
C VAL A 244 1.77 27.19 -15.66
N LEU A 245 2.66 27.34 -14.67
CA LEU A 245 3.53 28.52 -14.59
C LEU A 245 4.72 28.45 -15.56
N SER A 246 5.28 27.27 -15.78
CA SER A 246 6.42 27.09 -16.68
C SER A 246 6.39 25.73 -17.37
N VAL A 247 6.56 25.74 -18.69
CA VAL A 247 6.68 24.53 -19.52
C VAL A 247 8.00 24.60 -20.27
N THR A 248 8.80 23.54 -20.15
CA THR A 248 9.99 23.30 -20.96
C THR A 248 9.81 21.98 -21.69
N SER A 249 9.39 22.05 -22.96
CA SER A 249 9.29 20.88 -23.83
C SER A 249 9.95 21.14 -25.18
N LYS A 250 10.37 20.08 -25.86
CA LYS A 250 10.82 20.19 -27.27
C LYS A 250 9.64 20.22 -28.21
N GLU A 251 8.61 19.43 -27.91
CA GLU A 251 7.40 19.28 -28.71
C GLU A 251 6.18 19.42 -27.80
N VAL A 252 5.20 20.22 -28.23
CA VAL A 252 3.94 20.42 -27.51
C VAL A 252 2.81 20.25 -28.52
N CYS A 253 1.95 19.26 -28.29
CA CYS A 253 0.72 19.04 -29.04
C CYS A 253 -0.48 19.39 -28.15
N VAL A 254 -1.46 20.09 -28.72
CA VAL A 254 -2.72 20.42 -28.03
C VAL A 254 -3.85 20.04 -28.97
N ILE A 255 -4.73 19.12 -28.55
CA ILE A 255 -5.76 18.47 -29.38
C ILE A 255 -7.17 18.71 -28.81
#